data_AF-A0A0G2BCI0-F1
#
_entry.id   AF-A0A0G2BCI0-F1
#
_cell.length_a   1.000
_cell.length_b   1.000
_cell.length_c   1.000
_cell.angle_alpha   90.00
_cell.angle_beta   90.00
_cell.angle_gamma   90.00
#
_symmetry.space_group_name_H-M   'P 1'
#
loop_
_entity.id
_entity.type
_entity.pdbx_description
1 polymer ?
#
loop_
_entity_poly.entity_id
_entity_poly.type
_entity_poly.pdbx_seq_one_letter_code
_entity_poly.pdbx_strand_id
1 'polypeptide(L)'
;MTPLEKHKYAYALTSVASTGLSFIEDSLSRVMNNVTDIAYLRSFYILLSHNFELILKSRVVMLNSFSDKKALNDRLRELGHDITTIKGALVTNLEELDVKEITEDGSQYKIITTDDKEVYIENFTKIRYDFLDDVMRNVDNQEHTRIKEYTKILVSILRKAKQKNEEAKSQM
;
A
#
# COMPACT_ATOMS: atom_id res chain seq x y z
N MET A 1 -24.94 2.13 -1.50
CA MET A 1 -24.08 3.32 -1.68
C MET A 1 -23.95 3.67 -3.14
N THR A 2 -24.10 4.95 -3.48
CA THR A 2 -23.95 5.48 -4.83
C THR A 2 -22.48 5.50 -5.29
N PRO A 3 -22.19 5.53 -6.61
CA PRO A 3 -20.84 5.68 -7.12
C PRO A 3 -20.11 6.92 -6.58
N LEU A 4 -20.83 8.05 -6.46
CA LEU A 4 -20.27 9.30 -5.94
C LEU A 4 -19.87 9.19 -4.47
N GLU A 5 -20.68 8.52 -3.64
CA GLU A 5 -20.34 8.28 -2.23
C GLU A 5 -19.13 7.37 -2.10
N LYS A 6 -19.07 6.27 -2.88
CA LYS A 6 -17.90 5.36 -2.90
C LYS A 6 -16.63 6.11 -3.29
N HIS A 7 -16.72 6.93 -4.34
CA HIS A 7 -15.62 7.76 -4.82
C HIS A 7 -15.07 8.69 -3.73
N LYS A 8 -15.94 9.37 -2.96
CA LYS A 8 -15.52 10.20 -1.84
C LYS A 8 -14.63 9.46 -0.85
N TYR A 9 -14.97 8.21 -0.49
CA TYR A 9 -14.18 7.41 0.44
C TYR A 9 -12.89 6.88 -0.20
N ALA A 10 -12.95 6.42 -1.45
CA ALA A 10 -11.76 5.99 -2.19
C ALA A 10 -10.76 7.15 -2.39
N TYR A 11 -11.26 8.37 -2.65
CA TYR A 11 -10.46 9.58 -2.73
C TYR A 11 -9.79 9.90 -1.38
N ALA A 12 -10.52 9.77 -0.27
CA ALA A 12 -9.94 9.98 1.06
C ALA A 12 -8.79 9.00 1.35
N LEU A 13 -8.99 7.71 1.06
CA LEU A 13 -7.96 6.67 1.23
C LEU A 13 -6.70 6.97 0.39
N THR A 14 -6.88 7.26 -0.90
CA THR A 14 -5.76 7.60 -1.79
C THR A 14 -5.11 8.95 -1.48
N SER A 15 -5.82 9.89 -0.86
CA SER A 15 -5.25 11.15 -0.39
C SER A 15 -4.34 10.94 0.82
N VAL A 16 -4.78 10.14 1.80
CA VAL A 16 -3.94 9.76 2.95
C VAL A 16 -2.70 9.00 2.46
N ALA A 17 -2.88 8.02 1.56
CA ALA A 17 -1.77 7.29 0.95
C ALA A 17 -0.76 8.24 0.26
N SER A 18 -1.28 9.23 -0.48
CA SER A 18 -0.46 10.25 -1.14
C SER A 18 0.38 11.04 -0.15
N THR A 19 -0.24 11.53 0.93
CA THR A 19 0.48 12.31 1.95
C THR A 19 1.53 11.48 2.67
N GLY A 20 1.25 10.20 2.95
CA GLY A 20 2.19 9.29 3.56
C GLY A 20 3.40 9.02 2.67
N LEU A 21 3.18 8.70 1.39
CA LEU A 21 4.28 8.47 0.43
C LEU A 21 5.12 9.74 0.20
N SER A 22 4.50 10.92 0.13
CA SER A 22 5.23 12.20 0.03
C SER A 22 6.08 12.46 1.27
N PHE A 23 5.56 12.16 2.46
CA PHE A 23 6.35 12.28 3.70
C PHE A 23 7.58 11.37 3.69
N ILE A 24 7.45 10.12 3.20
CA ILE A 24 8.59 9.20 3.04
C ILE A 24 9.63 9.81 2.09
N GLU A 25 9.20 10.25 0.91
CA GLU A 25 10.09 10.84 -0.10
C GLU A 25 10.84 12.07 0.43
N ASP A 26 10.12 13.00 1.07
CA ASP A 26 10.71 14.19 1.69
C ASP A 26 11.69 13.83 2.81
N SER A 27 11.32 12.88 3.67
CA SER A 27 12.16 12.46 4.80
C SER A 27 13.44 11.78 4.32
N LEU A 28 13.35 10.90 3.32
CA LEU A 28 14.51 10.23 2.73
C LEU A 28 15.48 11.25 2.10
N SER A 29 14.95 12.29 1.45
CA SER A 29 15.79 13.33 0.81
C SER A 29 16.55 14.21 1.81
N ARG A 30 16.05 14.36 3.04
CA ARG A 30 16.60 15.28 4.05
C ARG A 30 17.41 14.59 5.13
N VAL A 31 17.02 13.38 5.53
CA VAL A 31 17.52 12.71 6.74
C VAL A 31 18.37 11.49 6.43
N MET A 32 18.11 10.77 5.32
CA MET A 32 18.68 9.44 5.08
C MET A 32 19.63 9.37 3.89
N ASN A 33 20.64 10.24 3.85
CA ASN A 33 21.69 10.12 2.82
C ASN A 33 22.68 8.97 3.07
N ASN A 34 22.72 8.38 4.28
CA ASN A 34 23.60 7.25 4.66
C ASN A 34 23.15 6.52 5.94
N VAL A 35 21.87 6.57 6.30
CA VAL A 35 21.42 6.17 7.64
C VAL A 35 21.02 4.69 7.68
N THR A 36 21.58 3.95 8.65
CA THR A 36 21.25 2.56 8.99
C THR A 36 20.47 2.45 10.30
N ASP A 37 19.88 3.55 10.77
CA ASP A 37 19.08 3.54 12.00
C ASP A 37 17.83 2.67 11.81
N ILE A 38 17.76 1.62 12.62
CA ILE A 38 16.74 0.58 12.54
C ILE A 38 15.35 1.16 12.81
N ALA A 39 15.23 2.14 13.72
CA ALA A 39 13.93 2.73 14.06
C ALA A 39 13.38 3.58 12.91
N TYR A 40 14.23 4.37 12.24
CA TYR A 40 13.85 5.08 11.03
C TYR A 40 13.44 4.13 9.91
N LEU A 41 14.25 3.11 9.62
CA LEU A 41 13.94 2.13 8.58
C LEU A 41 12.63 1.40 8.84
N ARG A 42 12.44 0.89 10.06
CA ARG A 42 11.18 0.23 10.48
C ARG A 42 9.98 1.15 10.28
N SER A 43 10.11 2.42 10.65
CA SER A 43 9.05 3.42 10.47
C SER A 43 8.69 3.60 8.99
N PHE A 44 9.69 3.65 8.10
CA PHE A 44 9.44 3.75 6.67
C PHE A 44 8.76 2.51 6.10
N TYR A 45 9.16 1.30 6.50
CA TYR A 45 8.49 0.08 6.05
C TYR A 45 7.05 -0.02 6.54
N ILE A 46 6.78 0.35 7.79
CA ILE A 46 5.41 0.44 8.32
C ILE A 46 4.58 1.41 7.46
N LEU A 47 5.14 2.57 7.12
CA LEU A 47 4.46 3.55 6.28
C LEU A 47 4.26 3.03 4.85
N LEU A 48 5.25 2.39 4.23
CA LEU A 48 5.10 1.79 2.90
C LEU A 48 3.97 0.75 2.89
N SER A 49 3.97 -0.15 3.88
CA SER A 49 2.95 -1.18 4.05
C SER A 49 1.55 -0.59 4.23
N HIS A 50 1.42 0.37 5.14
CA HIS A 50 0.15 1.04 5.41
C HIS A 50 -0.37 1.81 4.19
N ASN A 51 0.48 2.56 3.50
CA ASN A 51 0.07 3.34 2.34
C ASN A 51 -0.32 2.43 1.17
N PHE A 52 0.36 1.30 0.97
CA PHE A 52 -0.04 0.33 -0.06
C PHE A 52 -1.38 -0.35 0.25
N GLU A 53 -1.63 -0.71 1.52
CA GLU A 53 -2.95 -1.17 1.99
C GLU A 53 -4.04 -0.15 1.61
N LEU A 54 -3.84 1.14 1.90
CA LEU A 54 -4.83 2.18 1.60
C LEU A 54 -5.10 2.31 0.10
N ILE A 55 -4.07 2.16 -0.74
CA ILE A 55 -4.20 2.17 -2.21
C ILE A 55 -5.10 1.02 -2.65
N LEU A 56 -4.83 -0.21 -2.22
CA LEU A 56 -5.61 -1.38 -2.60
C LEU A 56 -7.04 -1.31 -2.04
N LYS A 57 -7.21 -0.90 -0.78
CA LYS A 57 -8.53 -0.70 -0.16
C LYS A 57 -9.36 0.34 -0.91
N SER A 58 -8.75 1.39 -1.48
CA SER A 58 -9.49 2.35 -2.31
C SER A 58 -10.15 1.69 -3.52
N ARG A 59 -9.49 0.69 -4.12
CA ARG A 59 -10.03 -0.08 -5.24
C ARG A 59 -11.11 -1.04 -4.78
N VAL A 60 -10.93 -1.70 -3.62
CA VAL A 60 -12.00 -2.50 -3.01
C VAL A 60 -13.27 -1.65 -2.83
N VAL A 61 -13.13 -0.43 -2.30
CA VAL A 61 -14.24 0.51 -2.14
C VAL A 61 -14.94 0.80 -3.46
N MET A 62 -14.19 1.04 -4.55
CA MET A 62 -14.80 1.35 -5.85
C MET A 62 -15.44 0.14 -6.53
N LEU A 63 -14.90 -1.05 -6.37
CA LEU A 63 -15.31 -2.24 -7.10
C LEU A 63 -16.43 -3.03 -6.43
N ASN A 64 -16.54 -2.96 -5.11
CA ASN A 64 -17.52 -3.73 -4.35
C ASN A 64 -18.82 -2.95 -4.09
N SER A 65 -19.90 -3.67 -3.83
CA SER A 65 -21.19 -3.09 -3.45
C SER A 65 -21.31 -3.01 -1.94
N PHE A 66 -21.79 -1.87 -1.44
CA PHE A 66 -22.02 -1.62 -0.01
C PHE A 66 -23.42 -1.05 0.18
N SER A 67 -24.16 -1.55 1.17
CA SER A 67 -25.47 -1.01 1.53
C SER A 67 -25.34 0.43 2.01
N ASP A 68 -24.46 0.64 2.99
CA ASP A 68 -24.27 1.91 3.71
C ASP A 68 -22.82 2.08 4.20
N LYS A 69 -22.56 3.22 4.86
CA LYS A 69 -21.26 3.56 5.44
C LYS A 69 -20.79 2.56 6.51
N LYS A 70 -21.70 1.98 7.28
CA LYS A 70 -21.36 1.01 8.33
C LYS A 70 -20.86 -0.29 7.69
N ALA A 71 -21.56 -0.80 6.67
CA ALA A 71 -21.13 -1.98 5.92
C ALA A 71 -19.76 -1.76 5.24
N LEU A 72 -19.52 -0.58 4.67
CA LEU A 72 -18.19 -0.19 4.15
C LEU A 72 -17.12 -0.28 5.25
N ASN A 73 -17.36 0.38 6.39
CA ASN A 73 -16.41 0.42 7.49
C ASN A 73 -16.13 -0.96 8.08
N ASP A 74 -17.18 -1.77 8.29
CA ASP A 74 -17.06 -3.12 8.82
C ASP A 74 -16.23 -3.99 7.86
N ARG A 75 -16.46 -3.88 6.54
CA ARG A 75 -15.67 -4.59 5.54
C ARG A 75 -14.20 -4.15 5.53
N LEU A 76 -13.91 -2.85 5.59
CA LEU A 76 -12.52 -2.36 5.61
C LEU A 76 -11.77 -2.77 6.88
N ARG A 77 -12.47 -2.95 8.01
CA ARG A 77 -11.91 -3.48 9.26
C ARG A 77 -11.68 -4.99 9.18
N GLU A 78 -12.62 -5.73 8.60
CA GLU A 78 -12.51 -7.18 8.40
C GLU A 78 -11.30 -7.54 7.53
N LEU A 79 -11.05 -6.78 6.46
CA LEU A 79 -9.87 -6.98 5.59
C LEU A 79 -8.53 -6.82 6.34
N GLY A 80 -8.51 -6.18 7.51
CA GLY A 80 -7.31 -6.02 8.33
C GLY A 80 -6.16 -5.34 7.58
N HIS A 81 -4.93 -5.73 7.90
CA HIS A 81 -3.69 -5.19 7.30
C HIS A 81 -3.01 -6.17 6.35
N ASP A 82 -3.70 -7.27 6.01
CA ASP A 82 -3.16 -8.37 5.23
C ASP A 82 -3.37 -8.13 3.73
N ILE A 83 -2.27 -7.96 2.98
CA ILE A 83 -2.32 -7.60 1.57
C ILE A 83 -2.89 -8.75 0.73
N THR A 84 -2.63 -10.02 1.10
CA THR A 84 -3.21 -11.19 0.43
C THR A 84 -4.74 -11.18 0.54
N THR A 85 -5.26 -10.89 1.73
CA THR A 85 -6.70 -10.77 2.01
C THR A 85 -7.32 -9.60 1.25
N ILE A 86 -6.67 -8.44 1.24
CA ILE A 86 -7.14 -7.26 0.50
C ILE A 86 -7.15 -7.54 -1.01
N LYS A 87 -6.09 -8.15 -1.54
CA LYS A 87 -6.00 -8.61 -2.93
C LYS A 87 -7.14 -9.55 -3.28
N GLY A 88 -7.44 -10.54 -2.43
CA GLY A 88 -8.54 -11.47 -2.65
C GLY A 88 -9.92 -10.80 -2.72
N ALA A 89 -10.08 -9.62 -2.12
CA ALA A 89 -11.30 -8.81 -2.21
C ALA A 89 -11.39 -7.93 -3.47
N LEU A 90 -10.32 -7.85 -4.27
CA LEU A 90 -10.34 -7.22 -5.58
C LEU A 90 -10.87 -8.24 -6.60
N VAL A 91 -12.07 -8.01 -7.12
CA VAL A 91 -12.73 -8.88 -8.11
C VAL A 91 -12.13 -8.68 -9.53
N THR A 92 -11.10 -7.84 -9.67
CA THR A 92 -10.54 -7.39 -10.96
C THR A 92 -9.05 -7.66 -11.08
N ASN A 93 -8.56 -7.60 -12.31
CA ASN A 93 -7.16 -7.75 -12.66
C ASN A 93 -6.32 -6.61 -12.04
N LEU A 94 -5.26 -6.97 -11.32
CA LEU A 94 -4.30 -6.02 -10.73
C LEU A 94 -3.51 -5.26 -11.80
N GLU A 95 -3.47 -5.76 -13.03
CA GLU A 95 -2.76 -5.11 -14.15
C GLU A 95 -3.29 -3.70 -14.44
N GLU A 96 -4.56 -3.40 -14.09
CA GLU A 96 -5.10 -2.04 -14.18
C GLU A 96 -4.36 -1.00 -13.32
N LEU A 97 -3.61 -1.48 -12.32
CA LEU A 97 -2.78 -0.70 -11.41
C LEU A 97 -1.29 -0.78 -11.77
N ASP A 98 -0.95 -1.31 -12.95
CA ASP A 98 0.42 -1.70 -13.35
C ASP A 98 1.05 -2.76 -12.43
N VAL A 99 0.23 -3.60 -11.80
CA VAL A 99 0.69 -4.70 -10.94
C VAL A 99 0.38 -6.03 -11.61
N LYS A 100 1.43 -6.77 -11.99
CA LYS A 100 1.33 -8.10 -12.59
C LYS A 100 1.02 -9.16 -11.54
N GLU A 101 1.72 -9.10 -10.40
CA GLU A 101 1.58 -10.11 -9.37
C GLU A 101 1.86 -9.53 -7.98
N ILE A 102 1.20 -10.09 -6.98
CA ILE A 102 1.53 -9.92 -5.56
C ILE A 102 1.58 -11.32 -4.95
N THR A 103 2.72 -11.70 -4.38
CA THR A 103 2.94 -12.96 -3.67
C THR A 103 3.42 -12.68 -2.26
N GLU A 104 2.97 -13.49 -1.32
CA GLU A 104 3.49 -13.47 0.06
C GLU A 104 4.75 -14.33 0.11
N ASP A 105 5.82 -13.76 0.65
CA ASP A 105 7.13 -14.40 0.81
C ASP A 105 7.62 -14.16 2.25
N GLY A 106 7.32 -15.11 3.12
CA GLY A 106 7.68 -15.05 4.54
C GLY A 106 7.06 -13.85 5.26
N SER A 107 7.88 -12.86 5.62
CA SER A 107 7.45 -11.65 6.33
C SER A 107 7.12 -10.48 5.39
N GLN A 108 7.25 -10.67 4.08
CA GLN A 108 7.10 -9.63 3.06
C GLN A 108 6.10 -10.03 1.99
N TYR A 109 5.63 -9.04 1.24
CA TYR A 109 4.91 -9.20 0.00
C TYR A 109 5.81 -8.76 -1.14
N LYS A 110 6.03 -9.66 -2.10
CA LYS A 110 6.69 -9.36 -3.37
C LYS A 110 5.65 -8.87 -4.36
N ILE A 111 5.79 -7.65 -4.82
CA ILE A 111 4.98 -7.05 -5.88
C ILE A 111 5.82 -6.98 -7.15
N ILE A 112 5.32 -7.59 -8.22
CA ILE A 112 5.90 -7.52 -9.55
C ILE A 112 5.01 -6.60 -10.39
N THR A 113 5.59 -5.54 -10.93
CA THR A 113 4.88 -4.62 -11.83
C THR A 113 4.79 -5.18 -13.24
N THR A 114 3.95 -4.58 -14.08
CA THR A 114 3.81 -4.98 -15.49
C THR A 114 5.06 -4.74 -16.34
N ASP A 115 5.97 -3.87 -15.87
CA ASP A 115 7.32 -3.67 -16.43
C ASP A 115 8.41 -4.49 -15.71
N ASP A 116 8.00 -5.55 -15.00
CA ASP A 116 8.86 -6.53 -14.31
C ASP A 116 9.79 -5.93 -13.23
N LYS A 117 9.43 -4.78 -12.65
CA LYS A 117 10.11 -4.26 -11.45
C LYS A 117 9.58 -4.97 -10.22
N GLU A 118 10.48 -5.21 -9.27
CA GLU A 118 10.15 -5.87 -8.01
C GLU A 118 10.16 -4.86 -6.86
N VAL A 119 9.10 -4.91 -6.05
CA VAL A 119 8.98 -4.18 -4.80
C VAL A 119 8.68 -5.16 -3.69
N TYR A 120 9.36 -4.99 -2.55
CA TYR A 120 9.13 -5.80 -1.36
C TYR A 120 8.50 -4.92 -0.29
N ILE A 121 7.29 -5.27 0.13
CA ILE A 121 6.53 -4.56 1.16
C ILE A 121 6.39 -5.45 2.37
N GLU A 122 6.89 -4.99 3.51
CA GLU A 122 6.79 -5.73 4.77
C GLU A 122 5.33 -5.97 5.16
N ASN A 123 5.04 -7.15 5.70
CA ASN A 123 3.75 -7.42 6.30
C ASN A 123 3.57 -6.53 7.52
N PHE A 124 2.56 -5.65 7.47
CA PHE A 124 2.35 -4.60 8.48
C PHE A 124 2.30 -5.17 9.91
N THR A 125 1.58 -6.28 10.10
CA THR A 125 1.46 -6.91 11.41
C THR A 125 2.80 -7.49 11.85
N LYS A 126 3.52 -8.17 10.94
CA LYS A 126 4.83 -8.77 11.25
C LYS A 126 5.85 -7.72 11.64
N ILE A 127 6.06 -6.69 10.83
CA ILE A 127 7.05 -5.65 11.15
C ILE A 127 6.70 -4.82 12.38
N ARG A 128 5.41 -4.68 12.71
CA ARG A 128 4.97 -3.99 13.93
C ARG A 128 5.31 -4.78 15.20
N TYR A 129 5.31 -6.10 15.12
CA TYR A 129 5.50 -7.02 16.25
C TYR A 129 6.79 -7.84 16.13
N ASP A 130 7.71 -7.45 15.27
CA ASP A 130 9.00 -8.13 15.03
C ASP A 130 9.88 -8.19 16.29
N PHE A 131 9.62 -7.34 17.29
CA PHE A 131 10.27 -7.39 18.60
C PHE A 131 9.90 -8.64 19.42
N LEU A 132 8.85 -9.37 19.03
CA LEU A 132 8.51 -10.68 19.59
C LEU A 132 9.29 -11.81 18.92
N ASP A 133 9.90 -11.55 17.77
CA ASP A 133 10.78 -12.52 17.12
C ASP A 133 12.14 -12.43 17.80
N ASP A 134 12.72 -13.57 18.21
CA ASP A 134 14.03 -13.65 18.88
C ASP A 134 15.22 -13.29 17.95
N VAL A 135 14.96 -12.60 16.84
CA VAL A 135 15.91 -12.31 15.77
C VAL A 135 16.03 -10.80 15.56
N MET A 136 17.23 -10.26 15.75
CA MET A 136 17.54 -8.89 15.35
C MET A 136 17.56 -8.78 13.83
N ARG A 137 16.77 -7.85 13.26
CA ARG A 137 16.79 -7.54 11.82
C ARG A 137 18.19 -7.08 11.41
N ASN A 138 18.78 -7.77 10.43
CA ASN A 138 19.99 -7.30 9.78
C ASN A 138 19.62 -6.18 8.79
N VAL A 139 20.17 -4.99 9.04
CA VAL A 139 20.03 -3.83 8.16
C VAL A 139 21.31 -3.70 7.34
N ASP A 140 21.19 -3.73 6.02
CA ASP A 140 22.31 -3.41 5.13
C ASP A 140 22.35 -1.90 4.81
N ASN A 141 23.46 -1.47 4.21
CA ASN A 141 23.71 -0.07 3.87
C ASN A 141 22.91 0.43 2.65
N GLN A 142 22.13 -0.41 1.97
CA GLN A 142 21.34 -0.09 0.78
C GLN A 142 19.83 -0.02 1.03
N GLU A 143 19.34 -0.40 2.22
CA GLU A 143 17.91 -0.34 2.59
C GLU A 143 17.28 1.02 2.25
N HIS A 144 17.96 2.14 2.55
CA HIS A 144 17.45 3.48 2.26
C HIS A 144 17.24 3.74 0.75
N THR A 145 18.13 3.22 -0.10
CA THR A 145 18.02 3.32 -1.56
C THR A 145 16.86 2.46 -2.05
N ARG A 146 16.70 1.24 -1.50
CA ARG A 146 15.55 0.37 -1.82
C ARG A 146 14.22 1.01 -1.45
N ILE A 147 14.08 1.56 -0.24
CA ILE A 147 12.86 2.26 0.20
C ILE A 147 12.54 3.42 -0.75
N LYS A 148 13.54 4.18 -1.21
CA LYS A 148 13.34 5.27 -2.18
C LYS A 148 12.78 4.76 -3.50
N GLU A 149 13.29 3.65 -4.02
CA GLU A 149 12.80 3.01 -5.24
C GLU A 149 11.38 2.47 -5.06
N TYR A 150 11.13 1.78 -3.96
CA TYR A 150 9.80 1.25 -3.61
C TYR A 150 8.76 2.37 -3.49
N THR A 151 9.14 3.49 -2.86
CA THR A 151 8.27 4.67 -2.74
C THR A 151 7.87 5.19 -4.13
N LYS A 152 8.82 5.31 -5.07
CA LYS A 152 8.51 5.77 -6.44
C LYS A 152 7.54 4.84 -7.16
N ILE A 153 7.72 3.52 -7.01
CA ILE A 153 6.83 2.53 -7.63
C ILE A 153 5.44 2.61 -7.01
N LEU A 154 5.32 2.69 -5.68
CA LEU A 154 4.03 2.88 -5.00
C LEU A 154 3.33 4.19 -5.41
N VAL A 155 4.08 5.28 -5.63
CA VAL A 155 3.53 6.54 -6.17
C VAL A 155 2.95 6.33 -7.57
N SER A 156 3.60 5.53 -8.42
CA SER A 156 3.05 5.17 -9.73
C SER A 156 1.74 4.39 -9.61
N ILE A 157 1.72 3.35 -8.78
CA ILE A 157 0.52 2.53 -8.53
C ILE A 157 -0.62 3.40 -7.94
N LEU A 158 -0.30 4.31 -7.01
CA LEU A 158 -1.26 5.28 -6.47
C LEU A 158 -1.88 6.16 -7.56
N ARG A 159 -1.07 6.67 -8.50
CA ARG A 159 -1.57 7.49 -9.62
C ARG A 159 -2.54 6.69 -10.49
N LYS A 160 -2.22 5.44 -10.80
CA LYS A 160 -3.12 4.53 -11.53
C LYS A 160 -4.40 4.25 -10.76
N ALA A 161 -4.32 3.97 -9.46
CA ALA A 161 -5.50 3.76 -8.63
C ALA A 161 -6.42 4.99 -8.59
N LYS A 162 -5.86 6.19 -8.46
CA LYS A 162 -6.63 7.45 -8.54
C LYS A 162 -7.32 7.60 -9.89
N GLN A 163 -6.60 7.40 -10.99
CA GLN A 163 -7.18 7.44 -12.34
C GLN A 163 -8.35 6.46 -12.49
N LYS A 164 -8.14 5.20 -12.09
CA LYS A 164 -9.17 4.15 -12.17
C LYS A 164 -10.37 4.42 -11.25
N ASN A 165 -10.18 5.14 -10.14
CA ASN A 165 -11.29 5.57 -9.28
C ASN A 165 -12.14 6.66 -9.96
N GLU A 166 -11.53 7.60 -10.69
CA GLU A 166 -12.26 8.61 -11.48
C GLU A 166 -13.02 8.00 -12.67
N GLU A 167 -12.40 7.03 -13.36
CA GLU A 167 -13.04 6.30 -14.47
C GLU A 167 -14.29 5.56 -13.98
N ALA A 168 -14.17 4.80 -12.89
CA ALA A 168 -15.30 4.05 -12.31
C ALA A 168 -16.43 4.94 -11.79
N LYS A 169 -16.12 6.17 -11.34
CA LYS A 169 -17.14 7.17 -10.99
C LYS A 169 -17.95 7.63 -12.21
N SER A 170 -17.35 7.63 -13.39
CA SER A 170 -17.97 8.15 -14.62
C SER A 170 -18.76 7.10 -15.40
N GLN A 171 -18.61 5.81 -15.06
CA GLN A 171 -19.17 4.66 -15.78
C GLN A 171 -20.38 4.00 -15.09
N MET A 172 -20.79 4.46 -13.90
CA MET A 172 -21.89 3.90 -13.10
C MET A 172 -22.93 4.95 -12.73
#